data_AF-T0Z7E1-F1
#
_entry.id   AF-T0Z7E1-F1
#
_cell.length_a   1.000
_cell.length_b   1.000
_cell.length_c   1.000
_cell.angle_alpha   90.00
_cell.angle_beta   90.00
_cell.angle_gamma   90.00
#
_symmetry.space_group_name_H-M   'P 1'
#
loop_
_entity.id
_entity.type
_entity.pdbx_description
1 polymer ?
#
loop_
_entity_poly.entity_id
_entity_poly.type
_entity_poly.pdbx_seq_one_letter_code
_entity_poly.pdbx_strand_id
1 'polypeptide(L)' 'MNAQLRADLMRVARRQQPADLLLVGASILNVYSGEIHPGDVAIRRGRIAFVGDASGFEA' A
#
# COMPACT_ATOMS: atom_id res chain seq x y z
N MET A 1 1.94 16.49 7.39
CA MET A 1 0.96 15.41 7.11
C MET A 1 -0.16 15.50 8.13
N ASN A 2 -1.42 15.51 7.71
CA ASN A 2 -2.57 15.57 8.63
C ASN A 2 -2.66 14.27 9.47
N ALA A 3 -2.88 14.39 10.79
CA ALA A 3 -2.96 13.25 11.71
C ALA A 3 -4.07 12.26 11.34
N GLN A 4 -5.20 12.74 10.84
CA GLN A 4 -6.32 11.92 10.40
C GLN A 4 -5.95 11.05 9.19
N LEU A 5 -5.26 11.64 8.21
CA LEU A 5 -4.79 10.90 7.04
C LEU A 5 -3.82 9.79 7.44
N ARG A 6 -2.91 10.06 8.38
CA ARG A 6 -1.99 9.03 8.89
C ARG A 6 -2.74 7.87 9.55
N ALA A 7 -3.75 8.18 10.37
CA ALA A 7 -4.58 7.16 11.02
C ALA A 7 -5.35 6.31 9.98
N ASP A 8 -5.86 6.93 8.92
CA ASP A 8 -6.54 6.21 7.82
C ASP A 8 -5.58 5.24 7.10
N LEU A 9 -4.38 5.70 6.75
CA LEU A 9 -3.37 4.86 6.10
C LEU A 9 -2.95 3.68 6.98
N MET A 10 -2.76 3.92 8.28
CA MET A 10 -2.42 2.87 9.25
C MET A 10 -3.52 1.82 9.38
N ARG A 11 -4.79 2.21 9.34
CA ARG A 11 -5.91 1.26 9.39
C ARG A 11 -5.95 0.37 8.14
N VAL A 12 -5.66 0.91 6.95
CA VAL A 12 -5.52 0.10 5.72
C VAL A 12 -4.33 -0.83 5.81
N ALA A 13 -3.15 -0.32 6.20
CA ALA A 13 -1.95 -1.14 6.35
C ALA A 13 -2.12 -2.29 7.36
N ARG A 14 -2.99 -2.10 8.37
CA ARG A 14 -3.33 -3.11 9.37
C ARG A 14 -4.52 -4.00 8.98
N ARG A 15 -5.06 -3.88 7.76
CA ARG A 15 -6.25 -4.61 7.29
C ARG A 15 -7.51 -4.38 8.14
N GLN A 16 -7.60 -3.22 8.79
CA GLN A 16 -8.76 -2.84 9.61
C GLN A 16 -9.83 -2.10 8.79
N GLN A 17 -9.51 -1.73 7.54
CA GLN A 17 -10.43 -1.16 6.57
C GLN A 17 -9.89 -1.41 5.16
N PRO A 18 -10.76 -1.42 4.12
CA PRO A 18 -10.34 -1.64 2.73
C PRO A 18 -9.52 -0.47 2.18
N ALA A 19 -8.67 -0.80 1.20
CA ALA A 19 -7.98 0.19 0.38
C ALA A 19 -8.97 0.81 -0.64
N ASP A 20 -8.62 1.93 -1.28
CA ASP A 20 -9.40 2.39 -2.45
C ASP A 20 -8.98 1.64 -3.71
N LEU A 21 -7.73 1.16 -3.75
CA LEU A 21 -7.14 0.38 -4.83
C LEU A 21 -6.05 -0.51 -4.25
N LEU A 22 -6.06 -1.78 -4.66
CA LEU A 22 -5.04 -2.77 -4.35
C LEU A 22 -4.44 -3.28 -5.66
N LEU A 23 -3.13 -3.09 -5.83
CA LEU A 23 -2.36 -3.67 -6.93
C LEU A 23 -1.70 -4.95 -6.42
N VAL A 24 -2.02 -6.09 -7.02
CA VAL A 24 -1.50 -7.40 -6.63
C VAL A 24 -0.53 -7.96 -7.65
N GLY A 25 0.50 -8.69 -7.20
CA GLY A 25 1.52 -9.31 -8.04
C GLY A 25 2.36 -8.29 -8.82
N ALA A 26 2.58 -7.10 -8.27
CA ALA A 26 3.27 -6.03 -8.97
C ALA A 26 4.80 -6.23 -8.94
N SER A 27 5.45 -5.69 -9.98
CA SER A 27 6.91 -5.50 -10.04
C SER A 27 7.21 -4.03 -9.76
N ILE A 28 7.74 -3.74 -8.58
CA ILE A 28 7.94 -2.38 -8.06
C ILE A 28 9.39 -1.96 -8.32
N LEU A 29 9.61 -1.11 -9.31
CA LEU A 29 10.92 -0.53 -9.57
C LEU A 29 11.24 0.56 -8.54
N ASN A 30 12.23 0.32 -7.70
CA ASN A 30 12.83 1.34 -6.86
C ASN A 30 13.77 2.19 -7.71
N VAL A 31 13.32 3.38 -8.13
CA VAL A 31 14.10 4.28 -8.99
C VAL A 31 15.34 4.88 -8.32
N TYR A 32 15.45 4.77 -6.99
CA TYR A 32 16.65 5.20 -6.27
C TYR A 32 17.77 4.17 -6.33
N SER A 33 17.46 2.88 -6.17
CA SER A 33 18.46 1.80 -6.24
C SER A 33 18.58 1.14 -7.61
N GLY A 34 17.56 1.26 -8.46
CA GLY A 34 17.43 0.52 -9.73
C GLY A 34 16.92 -0.91 -9.56
N GLU A 35 16.62 -1.36 -8.35
CA GLU A 35 16.17 -2.73 -8.08
C GLU A 35 14.66 -2.87 -8.31
N ILE A 36 14.24 -4.06 -8.78
CA ILE A 36 12.83 -4.42 -8.90
C ILE A 36 12.45 -5.32 -7.73
N HIS A 37 11.47 -4.89 -6.94
CA HIS A 37 10.93 -5.65 -5.83
C HIS A 37 9.57 -6.27 -6.21
N PRO A 38 9.37 -7.58 -6.03
CA PRO A 38 8.03 -8.15 -6.11
C PRO A 38 7.21 -7.71 -4.90
N GLY A 39 5.92 -7.43 -5.11
CA GLY A 39 5.01 -7.16 -4.00
C GLY A 39 3.72 -6.48 -4.45
N ASP A 40 2.91 -6.17 -3.46
CA ASP A 40 1.61 -5.55 -3.64
C ASP A 40 1.62 -4.12 -3.10
N VAL A 41 0.70 -3.30 -3.60
CA VAL A 41 0.60 -1.88 -3.22
C VAL A 41 -0.84 -1.54 -2.90
N ALA A 42 -1.10 -1.11 -1.66
CA ALA A 42 -2.40 -0.62 -1.24
C ALA A 42 -2.43 0.92 -1.25
N ILE A 43 -3.45 1.49 -1.87
CA ILE A 43 -3.62 2.94 -2.03
C ILE A 43 -4.89 3.39 -1.31
N ARG A 44 -4.78 4.48 -0.54
CA ARG A 44 -5.92 5.11 0.15
C ARG A 44 -5.78 6.63 0.07
N ARG A 45 -6.84 7.31 -0.36
CA ARG A 45 -6.93 8.76 -0.54
C ARG A 45 -5.77 9.32 -1.38
N GLY A 46 -5.42 8.60 -2.45
CA GLY A 46 -4.34 8.98 -3.36
C GLY A 46 -2.94 8.94 -2.72
N ARG A 47 -2.74 8.08 -1.71
CA ARG A 47 -1.45 7.84 -1.04
C ARG A 47 -1.20 6.35 -0.87
N ILE A 48 0.06 5.95 -0.92
CA ILE A 48 0.47 4.58 -0.63
C ILE A 48 0.30 4.35 0.87
N ALA A 49 -0.53 3.38 1.23
CA ALA A 49 -0.76 2.95 2.61
C ALA A 49 0.13 1.77 3.00
N PHE A 50 0.42 0.87 2.04
CA PHE A 50 1.21 -0.33 2.27
C PHE A 50 1.97 -0.73 0.99
N VAL A 51 3.16 -1.29 1.17
CA VAL A 51 3.98 -1.95 0.13
C VAL A 51 4.54 -3.23 0.74
N GLY A 52 4.34 -4.37 0.08
CA GLY A 52 4.81 -5.67 0.54
C GLY A 52 3.87 -6.80 0.11
N ASP A 53 4.04 -8.00 0.66
CA ASP A 53 3.11 -9.09 0.42
C ASP A 53 1.75 -8.79 1.09
N ALA A 54 0.73 -8.57 0.26
CA ALA A 54 -0.62 -8.26 0.68
C ALA A 54 -1.52 -9.50 0.68
N SER A 55 -0.98 -10.72 0.76
CA SER A 55 -1.75 -11.92 1.06
C SER A 55 -2.71 -11.64 2.24
N GLY A 56 -4.01 -11.67 1.96
CA GLY A 56 -5.08 -11.33 2.90
C GLY A 56 -5.53 -9.86 2.96
N PHE A 57 -5.18 -9.00 2.00
CA PHE A 57 -5.89 -7.73 1.80
C PHE A 57 -7.18 -7.96 1.01
N GLU A 58 -8.22 -7.21 1.37
CA GLU A 58 -9.44 -7.06 0.59
C GLU A 58 -9.48 -5.63 0.01
N ALA A 59 -9.90 -5.52 -1.25
CA ALA A 59 -10.07 -4.25 -1.97
C ALA A 59 -11.43 -3.61 -1.61
#